data_AF-A0A0A2HYI4-F1
#
_entry.id   AF-A0A0A2HYI4-F1
#
_cell.length_a   1.000
_cell.length_b   1.000
_cell.length_c   1.000
_cell.angle_alpha   90.00
_cell.angle_beta   90.00
_cell.angle_gamma   90.00
#
_symmetry.space_group_name_H-M   'P 1'
#
loop_
_entity.id
_entity.type
_entity.pdbx_description
1 polymer ?
#
loop_
_entity_poly.entity_id
_entity_poly.type
_entity_poly.pdbx_seq_one_letter_code
_entity_poly.pdbx_strand_id
1 'polypeptide(L)'
;MKWVRTGVITALAILFTAGFTVTAKKENQDVITSSPPPATEKALFAGGCFWCMEKPFEDLEGVVSVISGYAGGTTENPTYENYGAGGHTEVVEVVYDPQKISYSRLLDVFWRQIDPTDGSGQFVDRGHEYISAIFVYNEQQRRLAVASRQRLAASGILNGPVVTEILDAPRFWKAEEYHQDYYKNNPIRYKFYRSRSGRDDFLRTTWKKVAIDLSGEGSGQDLRRRLSAMQYHVTRENGTEPPFKNEYWDNKKAGLYVDIVSGEPLFSSRDKFDSGTGWPSFTRPVVADNIVEHEDRGLFSARTEVRSRKGDSHLGHVFDDGPPPTGLRYCINSAALRFIEVEKLAESGYGEFVEQFK
;
A
#
# COMPACT_ATOMS: atom_id res chain seq x y z
N MET A 1 85.65 20.69 53.89
CA MET A 1 84.93 20.83 55.17
C MET A 1 84.22 19.50 55.45
N LYS A 2 84.65 18.76 56.48
CA LYS A 2 84.04 17.60 57.20
C LYS A 2 83.47 16.41 56.36
N TRP A 3 84.15 15.24 56.32
CA TRP A 3 83.98 14.02 57.17
C TRP A 3 82.52 13.44 57.09
N VAL A 4 82.18 12.16 56.90
CA VAL A 4 82.87 10.85 56.82
C VAL A 4 81.83 9.71 56.52
N ARG A 5 82.31 8.54 56.05
CA ARG A 5 81.83 7.14 56.26
C ARG A 5 80.62 6.47 55.53
N THR A 6 81.01 5.41 54.79
CA THR A 6 80.52 3.99 54.78
C THR A 6 79.05 3.63 54.61
N GLY A 7 78.79 2.72 53.64
CA GLY A 7 78.12 1.45 53.95
C GLY A 7 77.09 0.91 52.96
N VAL A 8 77.30 -0.37 52.59
CA VAL A 8 76.31 -1.44 52.29
C VAL A 8 75.94 -1.72 50.82
N ILE A 9 76.21 -2.98 50.47
CA ILE A 9 75.96 -3.75 49.25
C ILE A 9 74.59 -4.45 49.36
N THR A 10 73.80 -4.53 48.29
CA THR A 10 72.85 -5.64 48.13
C THR A 10 72.56 -5.97 46.67
N ALA A 11 72.31 -7.26 46.44
CA ALA A 11 72.45 -8.02 45.22
C ALA A 11 71.17 -8.14 44.37
N LEU A 12 71.37 -8.58 43.12
CA LEU A 12 70.39 -9.06 42.15
C LEU A 12 69.45 -10.14 42.73
N ALA A 13 68.17 -10.08 42.33
CA ALA A 13 67.28 -11.24 42.29
C ALA A 13 66.46 -11.23 40.98
N ILE A 14 66.49 -12.38 40.30
CA ILE A 14 65.77 -12.73 39.07
C ILE A 14 64.33 -13.11 39.44
N LEU A 15 63.35 -12.69 38.64
CA LEU A 15 62.01 -13.31 38.66
C LEU A 15 61.43 -13.43 37.24
N PHE A 16 61.15 -14.68 36.89
CA PHE A 16 60.47 -15.17 35.70
C PHE A 16 59.03 -14.63 35.62
N THR A 17 58.62 -14.11 34.46
CA THR A 17 57.21 -13.92 34.10
C THR A 17 56.85 -14.87 32.97
N ALA A 18 56.02 -15.87 33.26
CA ALA A 18 55.44 -16.79 32.30
C ALA A 18 54.38 -16.07 31.46
N GLY A 19 54.59 -15.98 30.14
CA GLY A 19 53.58 -15.53 29.19
C GLY A 19 52.71 -16.70 28.75
N PHE A 20 51.44 -16.72 29.17
CA PHE A 20 50.41 -17.60 28.61
C PHE A 20 49.90 -16.98 27.30
N THR A 21 50.17 -17.64 26.17
CA THR A 21 49.52 -17.34 24.89
C THR A 21 48.13 -17.97 24.87
N VAL A 22 47.08 -17.15 24.93
CA VAL A 22 45.70 -17.57 24.68
C VAL A 22 45.50 -17.66 23.16
N THR A 23 45.36 -18.87 22.63
CA THR A 23 44.88 -19.12 21.28
C THR A 23 43.36 -18.92 21.26
N ALA A 24 42.90 -17.85 20.60
CA ALA A 24 41.49 -17.57 20.41
C ALA A 24 40.84 -18.65 19.52
N LYS A 25 39.88 -19.38 20.11
CA LYS A 25 39.01 -20.33 19.44
C LYS A 25 38.03 -19.56 18.56
N LYS A 26 38.01 -19.85 17.25
CA LYS A 26 37.10 -19.24 16.27
C LYS A 26 35.69 -19.81 16.50
N GLU A 27 34.83 -19.05 17.16
CA GLU A 27 33.40 -19.37 17.26
C GLU A 27 32.72 -19.08 15.92
N ASN A 28 32.05 -20.11 15.41
CA ASN A 28 31.23 -20.06 14.21
C ASN A 28 29.90 -19.43 14.61
N GLN A 29 29.74 -18.12 14.39
CA GLN A 29 28.45 -17.46 14.52
C GLN A 29 27.63 -17.74 13.26
N ASP A 30 26.54 -18.47 13.45
CA ASP A 30 25.46 -18.58 12.48
C ASP A 30 24.98 -17.17 12.13
N VAL A 31 25.28 -16.75 10.90
CA VAL A 31 24.75 -15.52 10.31
C VAL A 31 23.28 -15.78 10.00
N ILE A 32 22.43 -15.48 10.97
CA ILE A 32 21.02 -15.20 10.71
C ILE A 32 21.00 -13.95 9.85
N THR A 33 20.80 -14.13 8.55
CA THR A 33 20.51 -13.06 7.61
C THR A 33 19.12 -12.51 7.94
N SER A 34 19.04 -11.55 8.86
CA SER A 34 17.85 -10.70 8.94
C SER A 34 17.85 -9.83 7.69
N SER A 35 16.95 -10.12 6.76
CA SER A 35 16.59 -9.21 5.68
C SER A 35 16.37 -7.80 6.26
N PRO A 36 16.85 -6.72 5.60
CA PRO A 36 16.57 -5.37 6.07
C PRO A 36 15.06 -5.18 6.22
N PRO A 37 14.60 -4.45 7.25
CA PRO A 37 13.17 -4.18 7.42
C PRO A 37 12.63 -3.55 6.12
N PRO A 38 11.39 -3.88 5.71
CA PRO A 38 10.80 -3.28 4.52
C PRO A 38 10.85 -1.76 4.64
N ALA A 39 11.32 -1.10 3.59
CA ALA A 39 11.39 0.36 3.56
C ALA A 39 9.95 0.90 3.60
N THR A 40 9.60 1.59 4.68
CA THR A 40 8.29 2.23 4.83
C THR A 40 8.24 3.55 4.07
N GLU A 41 7.05 3.90 3.60
CA GLU A 41 6.75 5.17 2.94
C GLU A 41 5.78 6.01 3.78
N LYS A 42 5.67 7.30 3.42
CA LYS A 42 4.80 8.28 4.11
C LYS A 42 3.77 8.87 3.17
N ALA A 43 2.57 9.09 3.67
CA ALA A 43 1.50 9.85 3.03
C ALA A 43 0.99 10.91 4.00
N LEU A 44 0.74 12.14 3.53
CA LEU A 44 0.30 13.23 4.38
C LEU A 44 -1.03 13.81 3.84
N PHE A 45 -2.06 13.81 4.68
CA PHE A 45 -3.42 14.17 4.30
C PHE A 45 -4.02 15.19 5.26
N ALA A 46 -4.59 16.28 4.73
CA ALA A 46 -5.49 17.17 5.45
C ALA A 46 -6.94 16.84 5.08
N GLY A 47 -7.81 16.65 6.06
CA GLY A 47 -9.19 16.21 5.86
C GLY A 47 -10.16 16.73 6.91
N GLY A 48 -9.95 17.95 7.39
CA GLY A 48 -10.64 18.50 8.55
C GLY A 48 -10.00 18.03 9.86
N CYS A 49 -10.80 17.97 10.93
CA CYS A 49 -10.30 17.56 12.24
C CYS A 49 -9.52 16.23 12.18
N PHE A 50 -8.24 16.24 12.57
CA PHE A 50 -7.37 15.06 12.44
C PHE A 50 -7.82 13.88 13.31
N TRP A 51 -8.54 14.12 14.42
CA TRP A 51 -9.12 13.05 15.25
C TRP A 51 -10.07 12.14 14.47
N CYS A 52 -10.71 12.67 13.42
CA CYS A 52 -11.59 11.91 12.54
C CYS A 52 -10.84 11.18 11.44
N MET A 53 -9.59 11.55 11.18
CA MET A 53 -8.79 11.07 10.06
C MET A 53 -7.81 9.97 10.47
N GLU A 54 -7.49 9.78 11.76
CA GLU A 54 -6.67 8.66 12.25
C GLU A 54 -7.33 7.29 12.00
N LYS A 55 -8.52 7.11 12.60
CA LYS A 55 -9.25 5.83 12.59
C LYS A 55 -9.41 5.18 11.20
N PRO A 56 -9.75 5.90 10.12
CA PRO A 56 -9.93 5.30 8.79
C PRO A 56 -8.68 4.62 8.22
N PHE A 57 -7.48 4.97 8.69
CA PHE A 57 -6.23 4.39 8.19
C PHE A 57 -5.63 3.36 9.15
N GLU A 58 -5.78 3.51 10.46
CA GLU A 58 -5.12 2.64 11.45
C GLU A 58 -5.53 1.18 11.38
N ASP A 59 -6.77 0.90 10.99
CA ASP A 59 -7.31 -0.45 10.90
C ASP A 59 -6.91 -1.15 9.57
N LEU A 60 -6.12 -0.50 8.69
CA LEU A 60 -5.71 -1.05 7.40
C LEU A 60 -4.43 -1.90 7.51
N GLU A 61 -4.48 -3.13 7.00
CA GLU A 61 -3.28 -3.94 6.87
C GLU A 61 -2.23 -3.23 5.99
N GLY A 62 -0.99 -3.19 6.47
CA GLY A 62 0.12 -2.49 5.82
C GLY A 62 0.31 -1.05 6.30
N VAL A 63 -0.64 -0.45 7.03
CA VAL A 63 -0.39 0.80 7.75
C VAL A 63 0.38 0.49 9.04
N VAL A 64 1.50 1.19 9.23
CA VAL A 64 2.41 1.02 10.38
C VAL A 64 2.03 1.98 11.49
N SER A 65 1.72 3.23 11.16
CA SER A 65 1.26 4.24 12.11
C SER A 65 0.51 5.36 11.41
N VAL A 66 -0.40 6.01 12.15
CA VAL A 66 -1.07 7.24 11.73
C VAL A 66 -0.85 8.27 12.82
N ILE A 67 -0.30 9.43 12.47
CA ILE A 67 0.14 10.43 13.45
C ILE A 67 -0.54 11.75 13.14
N SER A 68 -1.27 12.27 14.13
CA SER A 68 -1.89 13.59 14.06
C SER A 68 -0.86 14.71 14.16
N GLY A 69 -1.02 15.77 13.37
CA GLY A 69 -0.12 16.91 13.39
C GLY A 69 -0.59 18.13 12.62
N TYR A 70 0.34 19.07 12.47
CA TYR A 70 0.16 20.37 11.83
C TYR A 70 1.16 20.53 10.68
N ALA A 71 0.72 21.12 9.57
CA ALA A 71 1.57 21.30 8.40
C ALA A 71 1.12 22.51 7.55
N GLY A 72 2.03 23.03 6.72
CA GLY A 72 1.71 24.07 5.72
C GLY A 72 1.82 25.51 6.21
N GLY A 73 1.93 25.75 7.51
CA GLY A 73 2.09 27.09 8.08
C GLY A 73 3.53 27.60 8.10
N THR A 74 3.68 28.86 8.54
CA THR A 74 4.97 29.59 8.51
C THR A 74 5.72 29.58 9.84
N THR A 75 5.03 29.29 10.95
CA THR A 75 5.64 29.25 12.28
C THR A 75 6.31 27.90 12.56
N GLU A 76 7.37 27.91 13.37
CA GLU A 76 8.02 26.68 13.82
C GLU A 76 7.42 26.16 15.13
N ASN A 77 7.43 24.84 15.32
CA ASN A 77 6.91 24.14 16.51
C ASN A 77 5.50 24.64 16.92
N PRO A 78 4.50 24.60 16.01
CA PRO A 78 3.14 24.98 16.34
C PRO A 78 2.57 24.09 17.45
N THR A 79 1.70 24.67 18.28
CA THR A 79 0.90 23.98 19.29
C THR A 79 -0.58 24.08 18.92
N TYR A 80 -1.42 23.27 19.56
CA TYR A 80 -2.86 23.30 19.33
C TYR A 80 -3.48 24.69 19.54
N GLU A 81 -2.90 25.52 20.41
CA GLU A 81 -3.39 26.87 20.68
C GLU A 81 -3.01 27.91 19.62
N ASN A 82 -1.98 27.64 18.80
CA ASN A 82 -1.41 28.65 17.90
C ASN A 82 -1.23 28.20 16.44
N TYR A 83 -1.43 26.93 16.12
CA TYR A 83 -1.15 26.39 14.78
C TYR A 83 -1.95 27.12 13.68
N GLY A 84 -3.25 27.38 13.92
CA GLY A 84 -4.11 28.09 12.95
C GLY A 84 -3.67 29.53 12.71
N ALA A 85 -3.31 30.26 13.78
CA ALA A 85 -2.73 31.61 13.66
C ALA A 85 -1.39 31.61 12.91
N GLY A 86 -0.64 30.50 12.98
CA GLY A 86 0.58 30.25 12.22
C GLY A 86 0.35 29.80 10.77
N GLY A 87 -0.91 29.68 10.33
CA GLY A 87 -1.28 29.23 9.00
C GLY A 87 -1.17 27.73 8.76
N HIS A 88 -1.07 26.92 9.82
CA HIS A 88 -1.01 25.46 9.67
C HIS A 88 -2.40 24.85 9.51
N THR A 89 -2.46 23.76 8.76
CA THR A 89 -3.62 22.89 8.61
C THR A 89 -3.44 21.62 9.43
N GLU A 90 -4.54 21.11 9.97
CA GLU A 90 -4.62 19.79 10.60
C GLU A 90 -4.40 18.67 9.59
N VAL A 91 -3.46 17.77 9.90
CA VAL A 91 -3.05 16.68 9.02
C VAL A 91 -2.85 15.37 9.77
N VAL A 92 -2.88 14.26 9.03
CA VAL A 92 -2.39 12.95 9.48
C VAL A 92 -1.22 12.49 8.60
N GLU A 93 -0.11 12.10 9.23
CA GLU A 93 1.01 11.40 8.58
C GLU A 93 0.76 9.89 8.70
N VAL A 94 0.50 9.23 7.58
CA VAL A 94 0.34 7.78 7.48
C VAL A 94 1.66 7.17 7.05
N VAL A 95 2.27 6.38 7.93
CA VAL A 95 3.45 5.55 7.62
C VAL A 95 2.95 4.18 7.20
N TYR A 96 3.37 3.68 6.04
CA TYR A 96 2.87 2.42 5.49
C TYR A 96 3.98 1.58 4.84
N ASP A 97 3.74 0.27 4.76
CA ASP A 97 4.54 -0.69 4.02
C ASP A 97 4.00 -0.77 2.57
N PRO A 98 4.73 -0.24 1.56
CA PRO A 98 4.28 -0.24 0.17
C PRO A 98 4.16 -1.65 -0.43
N GLN A 99 4.72 -2.68 0.21
CA GLN A 99 4.54 -4.08 -0.20
C GLN A 99 3.18 -4.65 0.22
N LYS A 100 2.53 -4.04 1.24
CA LYS A 100 1.24 -4.50 1.80
C LYS A 100 0.08 -3.60 1.41
N ILE A 101 0.30 -2.28 1.36
CA ILE A 101 -0.74 -1.32 0.98
C ILE A 101 -0.19 -0.27 0.03
N SER A 102 -0.95 0.03 -1.02
CA SER A 102 -0.54 1.03 -2.01
C SER A 102 -0.97 2.45 -1.61
N TYR A 103 -0.23 3.45 -2.06
CA TYR A 103 -0.63 4.86 -1.95
C TYR A 103 -2.00 5.14 -2.59
N SER A 104 -2.32 4.48 -3.71
CA SER A 104 -3.65 4.56 -4.33
C SER A 104 -4.77 4.10 -3.41
N ARG A 105 -4.53 3.08 -2.59
CA ARG A 105 -5.50 2.61 -1.60
C ARG A 105 -5.70 3.64 -0.49
N LEU A 106 -4.63 4.27 -0.03
CA LEU A 106 -4.72 5.37 0.94
C LEU A 106 -5.50 6.56 0.38
N LEU A 107 -5.29 6.91 -0.89
CA LEU A 107 -6.09 7.94 -1.58
C LEU A 107 -7.58 7.59 -1.64
N ASP A 108 -7.92 6.34 -1.99
CA ASP A 108 -9.31 5.89 -2.04
C ASP A 108 -10.00 5.99 -0.66
N VAL A 109 -9.28 5.65 0.41
CA VAL A 109 -9.75 5.83 1.79
C VAL A 109 -9.92 7.32 2.09
N PHE A 110 -8.91 8.14 1.83
CA PHE A 110 -8.94 9.58 2.05
C PHE A 110 -10.15 10.26 1.42
N TRP A 111 -10.40 10.02 0.12
CA TRP A 111 -11.52 10.63 -0.61
C TRP A 111 -12.88 10.30 0.02
N ARG A 112 -13.00 9.12 0.65
CA ARG A 112 -14.22 8.66 1.33
C ARG A 112 -14.36 9.16 2.75
N GLN A 113 -13.42 9.97 3.25
CA GLN A 113 -13.47 10.54 4.58
C GLN A 113 -13.70 12.05 4.57
N ILE A 114 -13.71 12.70 3.40
CA ILE A 114 -13.84 14.16 3.27
C ILE A 114 -15.03 14.54 2.40
N ASP A 115 -15.45 15.79 2.46
CA ASP A 115 -16.17 16.46 1.38
C ASP A 115 -15.14 17.10 0.42
N PRO A 116 -14.86 16.46 -0.73
CA PRO A 116 -13.86 16.95 -1.68
C PRO A 116 -14.33 18.19 -2.46
N THR A 117 -15.57 18.64 -2.26
CA THR A 117 -16.17 19.80 -2.92
C THR A 117 -16.19 21.05 -2.03
N ASP A 118 -15.82 20.92 -0.75
CA ASP A 118 -15.77 22.04 0.20
C ASP A 118 -14.34 22.56 0.42
N GLY A 119 -14.09 23.77 -0.06
CA GLY A 119 -12.80 24.46 0.07
C GLY A 119 -12.70 25.38 1.29
N SER A 120 -13.73 25.44 2.15
CA SER A 120 -13.81 26.40 3.27
C SER A 120 -13.76 25.76 4.66
N GLY A 121 -13.32 24.51 4.70
CA GLY A 121 -13.27 23.66 5.89
C GLY A 121 -14.18 22.44 5.74
N GLN A 122 -13.99 21.45 6.60
CA GLN A 122 -14.68 20.16 6.51
C GLN A 122 -15.81 20.09 7.54
N PHE A 123 -17.03 19.98 7.03
CA PHE A 123 -18.25 19.83 7.83
C PHE A 123 -18.42 20.99 8.84
N VAL A 124 -18.61 20.72 10.13
CA VAL A 124 -18.69 21.77 11.18
C VAL A 124 -17.38 22.51 11.41
N ASP A 125 -16.23 21.92 11.06
CA ASP A 125 -14.93 22.55 11.26
C ASP A 125 -14.65 23.47 10.07
N ARG A 126 -14.66 24.79 10.29
CA ARG A 126 -14.50 25.80 9.24
C ARG A 126 -13.19 26.55 9.42
N GLY A 127 -12.58 26.97 8.31
CA GLY A 127 -11.31 27.70 8.32
C GLY A 127 -10.21 26.98 7.56
N HIS A 128 -9.09 27.68 7.40
CA HIS A 128 -7.92 27.15 6.69
C HIS A 128 -7.31 25.94 7.42
N GLU A 129 -7.48 25.90 8.74
CA GLU A 129 -7.03 24.81 9.60
C GLU A 129 -7.65 23.46 9.23
N TYR A 130 -8.82 23.49 8.57
CA TYR A 130 -9.66 22.32 8.34
C TYR A 130 -9.93 22.05 6.85
N ILE A 131 -9.16 22.62 5.94
CA ILE A 131 -9.32 22.33 4.50
C ILE A 131 -8.94 20.89 4.17
N SER A 132 -9.33 20.44 2.98
CA SER A 132 -8.85 19.18 2.43
C SER A 132 -7.64 19.38 1.52
N ALA A 133 -6.56 18.64 1.73
CA ALA A 133 -5.39 18.64 0.86
C ALA A 133 -4.66 17.28 0.88
N ILE A 134 -4.00 16.95 -0.23
CA ILE A 134 -3.08 15.82 -0.36
C ILE A 134 -1.67 16.39 -0.50
N PHE A 135 -0.81 16.08 0.45
CA PHE A 135 0.58 16.50 0.47
C PHE A 135 1.47 15.36 -0.03
N VAL A 136 2.13 15.56 -1.18
CA VAL A 136 2.89 14.53 -1.90
C VAL A 136 4.38 14.66 -1.64
N TYR A 137 5.05 13.54 -1.32
CA TYR A 137 6.49 13.52 -1.04
C TYR A 137 7.35 13.30 -2.30
N ASN A 138 6.76 12.84 -3.40
CA ASN A 138 7.47 12.55 -4.63
C ASN A 138 6.55 12.60 -5.87
N GLU A 139 7.16 12.54 -7.06
CA GLU A 139 6.48 12.57 -8.36
C GLU A 139 5.53 11.38 -8.59
N GLN A 140 5.79 10.23 -7.98
CA GLN A 140 4.90 9.08 -8.09
C GLN A 140 3.59 9.33 -7.33
N GLN A 141 3.68 9.81 -6.09
CA GLN A 141 2.51 10.23 -5.31
C GLN A 141 1.74 11.35 -6.01
N ARG A 142 2.43 12.35 -6.57
CA ARG A 142 1.80 13.41 -7.37
C ARG A 142 0.96 12.85 -8.52
N ARG A 143 1.55 11.95 -9.33
CA ARG A 143 0.85 11.31 -10.46
C ARG A 143 -0.37 10.52 -10.00
N LEU A 144 -0.23 9.71 -8.95
CA LEU A 144 -1.33 8.90 -8.41
C LEU A 144 -2.45 9.77 -7.79
N ALA A 145 -2.10 10.81 -7.05
CA ALA A 145 -3.05 11.75 -6.46
C ALA A 145 -3.85 12.48 -7.56
N VAL A 146 -3.17 13.02 -8.58
CA VAL A 146 -3.82 13.69 -9.71
C VAL A 146 -4.76 12.75 -10.46
N ALA A 147 -4.30 11.53 -10.75
CA ALA A 147 -5.13 10.52 -11.41
C ALA A 147 -6.36 10.15 -10.55
N SER A 148 -6.19 9.99 -9.24
CA SER A 148 -7.30 9.66 -8.32
C SER A 148 -8.35 10.79 -8.26
N ARG A 149 -7.90 12.05 -8.21
CA ARG A 149 -8.77 13.24 -8.24
C ARG A 149 -9.57 13.31 -9.54
N GLN A 150 -8.91 13.07 -10.68
CA GLN A 150 -9.58 13.05 -11.99
C GLN A 150 -10.62 11.93 -12.09
N ARG A 151 -10.30 10.73 -11.59
CA ARG A 151 -11.27 9.61 -11.52
C ARG A 151 -12.48 9.97 -10.65
N LEU A 152 -12.25 10.59 -9.50
CA LEU A 152 -13.32 11.02 -8.60
C LEU A 152 -14.20 12.09 -9.26
N ALA A 153 -13.60 13.10 -9.88
CA ALA A 153 -14.34 14.15 -10.59
C ALA A 153 -15.18 13.59 -11.76
N ALA A 154 -14.67 12.59 -12.47
CA ALA A 154 -15.38 11.92 -13.58
C ALA A 154 -16.43 10.90 -13.13
N SER A 155 -16.52 10.58 -11.84
CA SER A 155 -17.36 9.48 -11.34
C SER A 155 -18.87 9.76 -11.37
N GLY A 156 -19.27 11.04 -11.44
CA GLY A 156 -20.67 11.46 -11.29
C GLY A 156 -21.25 11.27 -9.88
N ILE A 157 -20.42 10.97 -8.88
CA ILE A 157 -20.83 10.80 -7.47
C ILE A 157 -21.04 12.16 -6.80
N LEU A 158 -20.20 13.13 -7.13
CA LEU A 158 -20.16 14.43 -6.47
C LEU A 158 -21.10 15.42 -7.15
N ASN A 159 -21.70 16.30 -6.33
CA ASN A 159 -22.61 17.36 -6.81
C ASN A 159 -21.87 18.65 -7.22
N GLY A 160 -20.53 18.62 -7.26
CA GLY A 160 -19.69 19.79 -7.53
C GLY A 160 -18.26 19.40 -7.92
N PRO A 161 -17.42 20.38 -8.32
CA PRO A 161 -16.03 20.13 -8.67
C PRO A 161 -15.22 19.71 -7.45
N VAL A 162 -14.22 18.85 -7.67
CA VAL A 162 -13.25 18.51 -6.63
C VAL A 162 -12.30 19.70 -6.43
N VAL A 163 -12.32 20.29 -5.24
CA VAL A 163 -11.50 21.47 -4.86
C VAL A 163 -10.29 21.10 -3.99
N THR A 164 -10.21 19.86 -3.51
CA THR A 164 -9.07 19.36 -2.73
C THR A 164 -7.74 19.56 -3.46
N GLU A 165 -6.81 20.20 -2.78
CA GLU A 165 -5.51 20.56 -3.33
C GLU A 165 -4.52 19.39 -3.33
N ILE A 166 -3.55 19.43 -4.25
CA ILE A 166 -2.44 18.47 -4.32
C ILE A 166 -1.14 19.28 -4.32
N LEU A 167 -0.47 19.31 -3.16
CA LEU A 167 0.65 20.20 -2.87
C LEU A 167 1.90 19.37 -2.53
N ASP A 168 3.10 19.93 -2.70
CA ASP A 168 4.30 19.28 -2.18
C ASP A 168 4.24 19.19 -0.66
N ALA A 169 4.73 18.09 -0.10
CA ALA A 169 4.69 17.88 1.34
C ALA A 169 5.57 18.93 2.07
N PRO A 170 4.96 19.80 2.91
CA PRO A 170 5.72 20.73 3.72
C PRO A 170 6.31 20.00 4.93
N ARG A 171 6.96 20.75 5.83
CA ARG A 171 7.38 20.21 7.13
C ARG A 171 6.16 19.78 7.94
N PHE A 172 6.19 18.55 8.44
CA PHE A 172 5.23 18.00 9.38
C PHE A 172 5.65 18.27 10.83
N TRP A 173 4.72 18.73 11.65
CA TRP A 173 4.88 18.92 13.09
C TRP A 173 3.93 17.99 13.83
N LYS A 174 4.46 17.02 14.57
CA LYS A 174 3.64 16.10 15.38
C LYS A 174 2.85 16.90 16.42
N ALA A 175 1.54 16.66 16.51
CA ALA A 175 0.70 17.23 17.55
C ALA A 175 0.96 16.57 18.91
N GLU A 176 0.55 17.24 19.97
CA GLU A 176 0.71 16.81 21.36
C GLU A 176 0.14 15.40 21.60
N GLU A 177 0.71 14.65 22.55
CA GLU A 177 0.33 13.23 22.75
C GLU A 177 -1.15 13.03 23.06
N TYR A 178 -1.83 14.02 23.66
CA TYR A 178 -3.25 13.91 23.97
C TYR A 178 -4.16 13.95 22.71
N HIS A 179 -3.61 14.37 21.57
CA HIS A 179 -4.30 14.35 20.28
C HIS A 179 -4.16 13.02 19.54
N GLN A 180 -3.14 12.23 19.87
CA GLN A 180 -2.88 10.96 19.20
C GLN A 180 -3.89 9.90 19.67
N ASP A 181 -4.36 9.06 18.74
CA ASP A 181 -5.33 8.01 19.03
C ASP A 181 -6.59 8.56 19.74
N TYR A 182 -7.00 9.79 19.46
CA TYR A 182 -8.02 10.49 20.27
C TYR A 182 -9.35 9.72 20.29
N TYR A 183 -9.70 9.08 19.17
CA TYR A 183 -10.91 8.27 19.07
C TYR A 183 -10.90 7.02 19.97
N LYS A 184 -9.71 6.48 20.28
CA LYS A 184 -9.52 5.36 21.21
C LYS A 184 -9.47 5.84 22.65
N ASN A 185 -8.73 6.92 22.90
CA ASN A 185 -8.44 7.43 24.23
C ASN A 185 -9.61 8.22 24.84
N ASN A 186 -10.45 8.85 23.99
CA ASN A 186 -11.58 9.69 24.40
C ASN A 186 -12.89 9.28 23.68
N PRO A 187 -13.33 8.02 23.76
CA PRO A 187 -14.35 7.46 22.87
C PRO A 187 -15.73 8.12 23.02
N ILE A 188 -16.09 8.57 24.23
CA ILE A 188 -17.38 9.24 24.48
C ILE A 188 -17.39 10.63 23.83
N ARG A 189 -16.35 11.43 24.10
CA ARG A 189 -16.22 12.79 23.57
C ARG A 189 -16.06 12.78 22.04
N TYR A 190 -15.26 11.85 21.53
CA TYR A 190 -15.11 11.61 20.10
C TYR A 190 -16.45 11.26 19.44
N LYS A 191 -17.21 10.28 19.96
CA LYS A 191 -18.52 9.90 19.40
C LYS A 191 -19.52 11.06 19.43
N PHE A 192 -19.57 11.82 20.52
CA PHE A 192 -20.43 12.99 20.64
C PHE A 192 -20.10 14.05 19.59
N TYR A 193 -18.81 14.35 19.40
CA TYR A 193 -18.33 15.28 18.39
C TYR A 193 -18.60 14.77 16.98
N ARG A 194 -18.17 13.55 16.65
CA ARG A 194 -18.31 12.94 15.32
C ARG A 194 -19.77 12.90 14.85
N SER A 195 -20.68 12.44 15.71
CA SER A 195 -22.11 12.35 15.39
C SER A 195 -22.79 13.70 15.14
N ARG A 196 -22.22 14.80 15.65
CA ARG A 196 -22.72 16.17 15.44
C ARG A 196 -21.96 16.93 14.37
N SER A 197 -20.87 16.37 13.85
CA SER A 197 -20.02 17.04 12.87
C SER A 197 -20.68 17.20 11.51
N GLY A 198 -21.70 16.40 11.19
CA GLY A 198 -22.26 16.30 9.83
C GLY A 198 -21.43 15.40 8.89
N ARG A 199 -20.25 14.95 9.31
CA ARG A 199 -19.40 14.08 8.50
C ARG A 199 -20.08 12.76 8.15
N ASP A 200 -20.60 12.03 9.14
CA ASP A 200 -21.23 10.73 8.89
C ASP A 200 -22.49 10.85 8.03
N ASP A 201 -23.21 11.96 8.12
CA ASP A 201 -24.40 12.22 7.30
C ASP A 201 -24.03 12.46 5.84
N PHE A 202 -23.00 13.27 5.59
CA PHE A 202 -22.46 13.46 4.26
C PHE A 202 -21.93 12.14 3.70
N LEU A 203 -21.08 11.44 4.44
CA LEU A 203 -20.49 10.18 3.97
C LEU A 203 -21.57 9.14 3.64
N ARG A 204 -22.56 8.99 4.52
CA ARG A 204 -23.69 8.09 4.29
C ARG A 204 -24.52 8.48 3.08
N THR A 205 -24.65 9.77 2.76
CA THR A 205 -25.51 10.27 1.67
C THR A 205 -24.77 10.23 0.33
N THR A 206 -23.57 10.81 0.27
CA THR A 206 -22.72 10.88 -0.92
C THR A 206 -22.32 9.49 -1.37
N TRP A 207 -21.92 8.64 -0.42
CA TRP A 207 -21.50 7.27 -0.72
C TRP A 207 -22.65 6.26 -0.61
N LYS A 208 -23.92 6.68 -0.41
CA LYS A 208 -25.07 5.74 -0.28
C LYS A 208 -25.22 4.80 -1.47
N LYS A 209 -24.91 5.31 -2.67
CA LYS A 209 -24.94 4.56 -3.94
C LYS A 209 -23.58 3.94 -4.25
N VAL A 210 -22.67 3.84 -3.31
CA VAL A 210 -21.35 3.21 -3.41
C VAL A 210 -21.25 2.36 -2.16
N ALA A 211 -21.67 1.09 -2.23
CA ALA A 211 -21.78 0.32 -1.01
C ALA A 211 -20.39 0.01 -0.45
N ILE A 212 -20.16 0.40 0.81
CA ILE A 212 -18.88 0.29 1.50
C ILE A 212 -19.03 -0.65 2.69
N ASP A 213 -18.19 -1.69 2.70
CA ASP A 213 -17.71 -2.34 3.91
C ASP A 213 -16.44 -1.60 4.39
N LEU A 214 -16.37 -1.31 5.70
CA LEU A 214 -15.28 -0.57 6.36
C LEU A 214 -14.16 -1.50 6.85
N SER A 215 -14.23 -2.80 6.59
CA SER A 215 -13.10 -3.71 6.77
C SER A 215 -12.19 -3.63 5.53
N GLY A 216 -10.91 -3.36 5.76
CA GLY A 216 -9.91 -3.13 4.72
C GLY A 216 -9.82 -4.28 3.72
N GLU A 217 -10.48 -4.12 2.58
CA GLU A 217 -10.20 -4.65 1.25
C GLU A 217 -11.35 -4.16 0.34
N GLY A 218 -11.21 -4.22 -0.98
CA GLY A 218 -12.26 -3.74 -1.87
C GLY A 218 -13.58 -4.50 -1.65
N SER A 219 -14.53 -3.91 -0.94
CA SER A 219 -15.79 -4.59 -0.61
C SER A 219 -16.52 -5.10 -1.85
N GLY A 220 -17.08 -6.31 -1.80
CA GLY A 220 -17.68 -6.99 -2.95
C GLY A 220 -18.78 -6.20 -3.67
N GLN A 221 -19.43 -5.22 -3.03
CA GLN A 221 -20.45 -4.42 -3.73
C GLN A 221 -19.88 -3.35 -4.67
N ASP A 222 -18.67 -2.83 -4.41
CA ASP A 222 -17.97 -1.93 -5.34
C ASP A 222 -17.46 -2.70 -6.56
N LEU A 223 -17.01 -3.94 -6.34
CA LEU A 223 -16.63 -4.84 -7.42
C LEU A 223 -17.84 -5.26 -8.26
N ARG A 224 -19.01 -5.58 -7.66
CA ARG A 224 -20.24 -5.90 -8.42
C ARG A 224 -20.72 -4.78 -9.35
N ARG A 225 -20.31 -3.53 -9.09
CA ARG A 225 -20.66 -2.37 -9.94
C ARG A 225 -19.61 -2.08 -11.02
N ARG A 226 -18.34 -2.37 -10.73
CA ARG A 226 -17.20 -2.15 -11.63
C ARG A 226 -16.94 -3.31 -12.57
N LEU A 227 -17.20 -4.53 -12.10
CA LEU A 227 -17.00 -5.78 -12.83
C LEU A 227 -18.32 -6.22 -13.43
N SER A 228 -18.25 -6.87 -14.59
CA SER A 228 -19.37 -7.67 -15.10
C SER A 228 -19.68 -8.81 -14.14
N ALA A 229 -20.88 -9.39 -14.25
CA ALA A 229 -21.28 -10.53 -13.43
C ALA A 229 -20.28 -11.70 -13.53
N MET A 230 -19.74 -11.99 -14.72
CA MET A 230 -18.73 -13.05 -14.91
C MET A 230 -17.40 -12.70 -14.25
N GLN A 231 -16.92 -11.46 -14.40
CA GLN A 231 -15.67 -11.01 -13.78
C GLN A 231 -15.76 -11.05 -12.24
N TYR A 232 -16.91 -10.65 -11.68
CA TYR A 232 -17.14 -10.79 -10.24
C TYR A 232 -17.21 -12.26 -9.80
N HIS A 233 -17.99 -13.08 -10.51
CA HIS A 233 -18.15 -14.50 -10.23
C HIS A 233 -16.80 -15.23 -10.22
N VAL A 234 -15.96 -15.00 -11.23
CA VAL A 234 -14.63 -15.57 -11.31
C VAL A 234 -13.74 -15.03 -10.18
N THR A 235 -13.54 -13.71 -10.10
CA THR A 235 -12.50 -13.15 -9.21
C THR A 235 -12.83 -13.24 -7.73
N ARG A 236 -14.12 -13.25 -7.35
CA ARG A 236 -14.55 -13.18 -5.93
C ARG A 236 -15.28 -14.42 -5.44
N GLU A 237 -15.91 -15.18 -6.32
CA GLU A 237 -16.68 -16.37 -5.95
C GLU A 237 -15.97 -17.66 -6.41
N ASN A 238 -14.69 -17.56 -6.79
CA ASN A 238 -13.86 -18.65 -7.31
C ASN A 238 -14.51 -19.40 -8.48
N GLY A 239 -15.30 -18.67 -9.28
CA GLY A 239 -15.97 -19.19 -10.46
C GLY A 239 -14.99 -19.50 -11.59
N THR A 240 -15.47 -20.24 -12.58
CA THR A 240 -14.72 -20.51 -13.81
C THR A 240 -15.58 -20.15 -15.02
N GLU A 241 -15.07 -19.30 -15.89
CA GLU A 241 -15.78 -18.91 -17.11
C GLU A 241 -15.85 -20.08 -18.12
N PRO A 242 -16.81 -20.11 -19.05
CA PRO A 242 -16.91 -21.22 -20.00
C PRO A 242 -15.71 -21.28 -20.98
N PRO A 243 -15.24 -22.49 -21.33
CA PRO A 243 -14.16 -22.66 -22.29
C PRO A 243 -14.57 -22.15 -23.67
N PHE A 244 -13.64 -21.55 -24.41
CA PHE A 244 -13.81 -20.99 -25.77
C PHE A 244 -14.88 -19.90 -25.91
N LYS A 245 -15.50 -19.46 -24.80
CA LYS A 245 -16.50 -18.38 -24.77
C LYS A 245 -16.05 -17.29 -23.82
N ASN A 246 -14.82 -16.87 -23.99
CA ASN A 246 -14.18 -15.82 -23.21
C ASN A 246 -13.33 -14.91 -24.11
N GLU A 247 -12.86 -13.79 -23.58
CA GLU A 247 -12.26 -12.73 -24.40
C GLU A 247 -10.83 -13.05 -24.86
N TYR A 248 -10.08 -13.84 -24.10
CA TYR A 248 -8.63 -13.95 -24.29
C TYR A 248 -8.13 -15.36 -24.64
N TRP A 249 -9.00 -16.37 -24.79
CA TRP A 249 -8.54 -17.72 -25.19
C TRP A 249 -7.74 -17.68 -26.50
N ASP A 250 -8.25 -17.00 -27.54
CA ASP A 250 -7.62 -16.90 -28.87
C ASP A 250 -6.79 -15.64 -29.09
N ASN A 251 -6.76 -14.70 -28.13
CA ASN A 251 -5.98 -13.47 -28.27
C ASN A 251 -4.48 -13.77 -28.49
N LYS A 252 -3.93 -13.23 -29.58
CA LYS A 252 -2.51 -13.34 -30.00
C LYS A 252 -1.78 -11.99 -30.07
N LYS A 253 -2.42 -10.89 -29.66
CA LYS A 253 -1.80 -9.56 -29.68
C LYS A 253 -0.64 -9.49 -28.69
N ALA A 254 0.37 -8.68 -29.00
CA ALA A 254 1.45 -8.39 -28.07
C ALA A 254 0.94 -7.49 -26.95
N GLY A 255 1.21 -7.84 -25.69
CA GLY A 255 0.83 -7.00 -24.56
C GLY A 255 0.90 -7.68 -23.19
N LEU A 256 0.43 -6.96 -22.18
CA LEU A 256 0.43 -7.36 -20.78
C LEU A 256 -0.99 -7.69 -20.31
N TYR A 257 -1.13 -8.78 -19.55
CA TYR A 257 -2.35 -9.13 -18.84
C TYR A 257 -2.19 -8.74 -17.38
N VAL A 258 -3.07 -7.87 -16.91
CA VAL A 258 -3.09 -7.37 -15.52
C VAL A 258 -4.33 -7.86 -14.80
N ASP A 259 -4.30 -7.92 -13.48
CA ASP A 259 -5.48 -8.22 -12.67
C ASP A 259 -6.57 -7.18 -12.94
N ILE A 260 -7.77 -7.63 -13.26
CA ILE A 260 -8.89 -6.73 -13.52
C ILE A 260 -9.32 -5.93 -12.27
N VAL A 261 -9.03 -6.43 -11.08
CA VAL A 261 -9.39 -5.80 -9.81
C VAL A 261 -8.34 -4.78 -9.36
N SER A 262 -7.10 -5.23 -9.16
CA SER A 262 -6.02 -4.40 -8.63
C SER A 262 -5.21 -3.66 -9.70
N GLY A 263 -5.21 -4.16 -10.94
CA GLY A 263 -4.34 -3.68 -12.01
C GLY A 263 -2.89 -4.16 -11.89
N GLU A 264 -2.57 -5.08 -10.98
CA GLU A 264 -1.19 -5.59 -10.87
C GLU A 264 -0.80 -6.43 -12.10
N PRO A 265 0.46 -6.35 -12.58
CA PRO A 265 0.95 -7.17 -13.69
C PRO A 265 0.92 -8.66 -13.36
N LEU A 266 0.28 -9.49 -14.19
CA LEU A 266 0.18 -10.93 -13.96
C LEU A 266 0.94 -11.74 -15.01
N PHE A 267 0.62 -11.57 -16.29
CA PHE A 267 1.17 -12.40 -17.36
C PHE A 267 1.56 -11.57 -18.59
N SER A 268 2.55 -12.04 -19.33
CA SER A 268 2.97 -11.48 -20.62
C SER A 268 2.43 -12.31 -21.78
N SER A 269 2.02 -11.66 -22.88
CA SER A 269 1.65 -12.38 -24.10
C SER A 269 2.80 -13.21 -24.69
N ARG A 270 4.06 -12.93 -24.33
CA ARG A 270 5.23 -13.73 -24.74
C ARG A 270 5.27 -15.11 -24.13
N ASP A 271 4.68 -15.26 -22.95
CA ASP A 271 4.58 -16.53 -22.23
C ASP A 271 3.21 -17.20 -22.45
N LYS A 272 2.31 -16.57 -23.21
CA LYS A 272 1.01 -17.14 -23.60
C LYS A 272 1.18 -18.16 -24.71
N PHE A 273 0.51 -19.31 -24.58
CA PHE A 273 0.51 -20.35 -25.61
C PHE A 273 -0.89 -20.95 -25.82
N ASP A 274 -1.03 -21.73 -26.88
CA ASP A 274 -2.27 -22.45 -27.18
C ASP A 274 -2.24 -23.83 -26.53
N SER A 275 -3.07 -24.02 -25.51
CA SER A 275 -3.17 -25.28 -24.78
C SER A 275 -4.31 -26.18 -25.27
N GLY A 276 -5.20 -25.66 -26.11
CA GLY A 276 -6.43 -26.36 -26.51
C GLY A 276 -7.47 -26.54 -25.41
N THR A 277 -7.28 -25.97 -24.21
CA THR A 277 -8.25 -26.14 -23.09
C THR A 277 -9.43 -25.18 -23.17
N GLY A 278 -9.32 -24.10 -23.94
CA GLY A 278 -10.35 -23.07 -24.08
C GLY A 278 -10.22 -21.90 -23.11
N TRP A 279 -9.15 -21.82 -22.33
CA TRP A 279 -8.79 -20.66 -21.50
C TRP A 279 -7.40 -20.15 -21.86
N PRO A 280 -7.11 -18.83 -21.71
CA PRO A 280 -5.76 -18.32 -21.89
C PRO A 280 -4.79 -19.05 -20.96
N SER A 281 -3.72 -19.58 -21.57
CA SER A 281 -2.74 -20.40 -20.89
C SER A 281 -1.36 -19.79 -21.01
N PHE A 282 -0.62 -19.75 -19.89
CA PHE A 282 0.70 -19.13 -19.80
C PHE A 282 1.72 -20.11 -19.19
N THR A 283 2.98 -19.99 -19.57
CA THR A 283 4.06 -20.84 -19.03
C THR A 283 4.63 -20.34 -17.70
N ARG A 284 4.49 -19.04 -17.41
CA ARG A 284 4.93 -18.38 -16.18
C ARG A 284 4.31 -16.98 -16.01
N PRO A 285 4.23 -16.44 -14.79
CA PRO A 285 3.90 -15.04 -14.55
C PRO A 285 5.01 -14.08 -14.97
N VAL A 286 4.64 -12.83 -15.24
CA VAL A 286 5.60 -11.75 -15.58
C VAL A 286 6.36 -11.25 -14.35
N VAL A 287 5.73 -11.30 -13.17
CA VAL A 287 6.33 -11.03 -11.86
C VAL A 287 5.85 -12.14 -10.93
N ALA A 288 6.75 -13.05 -10.55
CA ALA A 288 6.39 -14.22 -9.73
C ALA A 288 5.74 -13.83 -8.40
N ASP A 289 6.22 -12.75 -7.78
CA ASP A 289 5.69 -12.27 -6.51
C ASP A 289 4.24 -11.76 -6.61
N ASN A 290 3.70 -11.45 -7.79
CA ASN A 290 2.30 -11.04 -7.91
C ASN A 290 1.32 -12.23 -7.90
N ILE A 291 1.83 -13.46 -7.87
CA ILE A 291 1.04 -14.69 -7.81
C ILE A 291 1.09 -15.29 -6.39
N VAL A 292 -0.07 -15.77 -5.94
CA VAL A 292 -0.23 -16.60 -4.74
C VAL A 292 -0.80 -17.94 -5.17
N GLU A 293 -0.13 -19.02 -4.80
CA GLU A 293 -0.52 -20.39 -5.12
C GLU A 293 -1.06 -21.09 -3.86
N HIS A 294 -2.26 -21.66 -3.94
CA HIS A 294 -2.87 -22.43 -2.86
C HIS A 294 -3.12 -23.87 -3.32
N GLU A 295 -2.67 -24.85 -2.54
CA GLU A 295 -3.02 -26.24 -2.80
C GLU A 295 -4.52 -26.47 -2.53
N ASP A 296 -5.32 -26.66 -3.58
CA ASP A 296 -6.72 -27.10 -3.51
C ASP A 296 -6.75 -28.64 -3.55
N ARG A 297 -6.89 -29.26 -2.37
CA ARG A 297 -7.04 -30.72 -2.22
C ARG A 297 -8.51 -31.11 -2.27
N GLY A 298 -9.09 -31.05 -3.47
CA GLY A 298 -10.42 -31.58 -3.76
C GLY A 298 -10.48 -33.12 -3.78
N LEU A 299 -11.70 -33.66 -3.69
CA LEU A 299 -11.99 -35.11 -3.60
C LEU A 299 -11.56 -35.97 -4.81
N PHE A 300 -11.19 -35.37 -5.95
CA PHE A 300 -10.92 -36.10 -7.21
C PHE A 300 -9.60 -35.72 -7.92
N SER A 301 -8.93 -34.63 -7.55
CA SER A 301 -7.56 -34.28 -7.98
C SER A 301 -7.04 -33.10 -7.15
N ALA A 302 -5.77 -33.12 -6.74
CA ALA A 302 -5.12 -31.93 -6.22
C ALA A 302 -4.89 -30.95 -7.38
N ARG A 303 -5.42 -29.74 -7.29
CA ARG A 303 -5.13 -28.64 -8.23
C ARG A 303 -4.51 -27.51 -7.44
N THR A 304 -3.57 -26.79 -8.00
CA THR A 304 -3.02 -25.60 -7.34
C THR A 304 -3.79 -24.39 -7.84
N GLU A 305 -4.61 -23.80 -6.97
CA GLU A 305 -5.31 -22.55 -7.24
C GLU A 305 -4.29 -21.42 -7.39
N VAL A 306 -4.53 -20.53 -8.35
CA VAL A 306 -3.71 -19.34 -8.62
C VAL A 306 -4.55 -18.10 -8.35
N ARG A 307 -4.05 -17.23 -7.47
CA ARG A 307 -4.67 -15.94 -7.09
C ARG A 307 -3.71 -14.78 -7.32
N SER A 308 -4.25 -13.57 -7.52
CA SER A 308 -3.44 -12.34 -7.57
C SER A 308 -3.10 -11.87 -6.16
N ARG A 309 -1.87 -11.40 -5.92
CA ARG A 309 -1.43 -11.03 -4.56
C ARG A 309 -2.13 -9.79 -4.02
N LYS A 310 -2.14 -8.69 -4.77
CA LYS A 310 -2.72 -7.41 -4.31
C LYS A 310 -4.23 -7.41 -4.40
N GLY A 311 -4.79 -8.11 -5.38
CA GLY A 311 -6.24 -8.18 -5.56
C GLY A 311 -6.93 -9.27 -4.75
N ASP A 312 -6.21 -10.32 -4.34
CA ASP A 312 -6.80 -11.61 -3.95
C ASP A 312 -7.87 -12.09 -4.96
N SER A 313 -7.64 -11.83 -6.25
CA SER A 313 -8.54 -12.30 -7.32
C SER A 313 -8.27 -13.78 -7.56
N HIS A 314 -9.30 -14.62 -7.52
CA HIS A 314 -9.19 -15.94 -8.13
C HIS A 314 -8.93 -15.79 -9.63
N LEU A 315 -7.79 -16.33 -10.09
CA LEU A 315 -7.36 -16.25 -11.49
C LEU A 315 -7.67 -17.56 -12.21
N GLY A 316 -7.37 -18.70 -11.59
CA GLY A 316 -7.52 -20.01 -12.18
C GLY A 316 -6.65 -21.04 -11.47
N HIS A 317 -5.98 -21.90 -12.22
CA HIS A 317 -5.15 -22.97 -11.66
C HIS A 317 -3.85 -23.15 -12.46
N VAL A 318 -2.83 -23.69 -11.80
CA VAL A 318 -1.58 -24.12 -12.44
C VAL A 318 -1.50 -25.65 -12.47
N PHE A 319 -1.00 -26.17 -13.59
CA PHE A 319 -0.83 -27.60 -13.88
C PHE A 319 0.61 -27.88 -14.34
N ASP A 320 1.07 -29.12 -14.21
CA ASP A 320 2.40 -29.63 -14.60
C ASP A 320 2.41 -30.26 -16.01
N ASP A 321 1.41 -29.94 -16.84
CA ASP A 321 1.23 -30.43 -18.22
C ASP A 321 1.57 -29.36 -19.28
N GLY A 322 2.34 -28.34 -18.90
CA GLY A 322 2.74 -27.26 -19.78
C GLY A 322 3.92 -27.61 -20.70
N PRO A 323 4.21 -26.75 -21.70
CA PRO A 323 5.35 -26.95 -22.57
C PRO A 323 6.68 -26.66 -21.84
N PRO A 324 7.79 -27.22 -22.31
CA PRO A 324 9.13 -26.80 -21.87
C PRO A 324 9.36 -25.29 -22.11
N PRO A 325 10.21 -24.63 -21.32
CA PRO A 325 11.11 -25.21 -20.33
C PRO A 325 10.53 -25.33 -18.92
N THR A 326 9.43 -24.62 -18.61
CA THR A 326 8.88 -24.63 -17.24
C THR A 326 8.10 -25.91 -16.95
N GLY A 327 7.47 -26.51 -17.96
CA GLY A 327 6.54 -27.62 -17.76
C GLY A 327 5.22 -27.19 -17.10
N LEU A 328 5.05 -25.89 -16.85
CA LEU A 328 3.88 -25.35 -16.15
C LEU A 328 2.88 -24.76 -17.13
N ARG A 329 1.60 -24.97 -16.83
CA ARG A 329 0.48 -24.35 -17.51
C ARG A 329 -0.39 -23.60 -16.52
N TYR A 330 -0.21 -22.29 -16.46
CA TYR A 330 -1.12 -21.37 -15.79
C TYR A 330 -2.37 -21.20 -16.65
N CYS A 331 -3.45 -21.89 -16.28
CA CYS A 331 -4.73 -21.85 -16.97
C CYS A 331 -5.64 -20.82 -16.29
N ILE A 332 -5.80 -19.66 -16.92
CA ILE A 332 -6.35 -18.47 -16.27
C ILE A 332 -7.68 -18.09 -16.92
N ASN A 333 -8.61 -17.57 -16.13
CA ASN A 333 -9.85 -17.01 -16.64
C ASN A 333 -9.59 -15.62 -17.25
N SER A 334 -10.06 -15.39 -18.48
CA SER A 334 -10.05 -14.06 -19.12
C SER A 334 -10.81 -13.04 -18.30
N ALA A 335 -11.91 -13.44 -17.64
CA ALA A 335 -12.69 -12.58 -16.76
C ALA A 335 -11.94 -12.10 -15.50
N ALA A 336 -10.77 -12.68 -15.18
CA ALA A 336 -9.90 -12.17 -14.13
C ALA A 336 -8.83 -11.18 -14.66
N LEU A 337 -8.73 -11.03 -15.98
CA LEU A 337 -7.67 -10.29 -16.64
C LEU A 337 -8.22 -9.04 -17.34
N ARG A 338 -7.34 -8.05 -17.47
CA ARG A 338 -7.47 -6.95 -18.44
C ARG A 338 -6.23 -6.93 -19.31
N PHE A 339 -6.41 -6.94 -20.62
CA PHE A 339 -5.29 -6.89 -21.56
C PHE A 339 -4.92 -5.44 -21.94
N ILE A 340 -3.62 -5.16 -22.02
CA ILE A 340 -3.06 -3.87 -22.44
C ILE A 340 -2.05 -4.12 -23.56
N GLU A 341 -2.35 -3.61 -24.75
CA GLU A 341 -1.47 -3.70 -25.93
C GLU A 341 -0.13 -2.99 -25.66
N VAL A 342 0.97 -3.49 -26.25
CA VAL A 342 2.34 -2.99 -26.01
C VAL A 342 2.45 -1.48 -26.18
N GLU A 343 1.81 -0.95 -27.23
CA GLU A 343 1.80 0.47 -27.58
C GLU A 343 1.18 1.35 -26.48
N LYS A 344 0.33 0.76 -25.64
CA LYS A 344 -0.40 1.44 -24.56
C LYS A 344 0.20 1.23 -23.17
N LEU A 345 1.25 0.42 -23.03
CA LEU A 345 1.83 0.09 -21.72
C LEU A 345 2.40 1.32 -21.02
N ALA A 346 3.16 2.15 -21.73
CA ALA A 346 3.78 3.34 -21.14
C ALA A 346 2.73 4.36 -20.63
N GLU A 347 1.72 4.67 -21.44
CA GLU A 347 0.63 5.57 -21.07
C GLU A 347 -0.26 5.00 -19.94
N SER A 348 -0.38 3.68 -19.86
CA SER A 348 -1.17 2.99 -18.85
C SER A 348 -0.43 2.77 -17.51
N GLY A 349 0.82 3.24 -17.39
CA GLY A 349 1.62 3.13 -16.16
C GLY A 349 2.45 1.86 -16.04
N TYR A 350 2.62 1.10 -17.12
CA TYR A 350 3.37 -0.17 -17.19
C TYR A 350 4.62 -0.05 -18.07
N GLY A 351 5.23 1.14 -18.13
CA GLY A 351 6.35 1.43 -19.03
C GLY A 351 7.56 0.52 -18.85
N GLU A 352 7.80 0.03 -17.63
CA GLU A 352 8.88 -0.91 -17.32
C GLU A 352 8.77 -2.27 -18.05
N PHE A 353 7.56 -2.65 -18.48
CA PHE A 353 7.32 -3.91 -19.19
C PHE A 353 7.50 -3.78 -20.71
N VAL A 354 7.64 -2.56 -21.24
CA VAL A 354 7.76 -2.32 -22.70
C VAL A 354 8.99 -3.01 -23.29
N GLU A 355 10.12 -2.96 -22.59
CA GLU A 355 11.38 -3.58 -23.06
C GLU A 355 11.26 -5.09 -23.26
N GLN A 356 10.31 -5.74 -22.57
CA GLN A 356 10.09 -7.17 -22.74
C GLN A 356 9.51 -7.52 -24.10
N PHE A 357 9.00 -6.57 -24.89
CA PHE A 357 8.35 -6.83 -26.19
C PHE A 357 9.16 -6.33 -27.40
N LYS A 358 10.37 -5.85 -27.17
CA LYS A 358 11.29 -5.44 -28.24
C LYS A 358 12.06 -6.60 -28.84
#